data_AF-A0A257QAQ1-F1
#
_entry.id   AF-A0A257QAQ1-F1
#
_cell.length_a   1.000
_cell.length_b   1.000
_cell.length_c   1.000
_cell.angle_alpha   90.00
_cell.angle_beta   90.00
_cell.angle_gamma   90.00
#
_symmetry.space_group_name_H-M   'P 1'
#
loop_
_entity.id
_entity.type
_entity.pdbx_description
1 polymer ?
#
loop_
_entity_poly.entity_id
_entity_poly.type
_entity_poly.pdbx_seq_one_letter_code
_entity_poly.pdbx_strand_id
1 'polypeptide(L)'
;AALATVLALGMPLSVAVPALNQVAPPLGRMQRISLPNGAVAVIDYAHTPDALDQVLRALRDHRATGANIICVFGCGGDRDQGKRPLMAAAAERLADTVILTSDNPRSESPEAIIAQMCAGLTKPNDVQIERDRGKAIARALAQAGDKDWVLIAGKGHETTQEIQGQITAFSDWEQVLAWCASPNQGGAA
;
A
#
# COMPACT_ATOMS: atom_id res chain seq x y z
N ALA A 1 -22.02 0.41 12.36
CA ALA A 1 -22.91 -0.55 11.67
C ALA A 1 -22.94 -1.91 12.37
N ALA A 2 -21.86 -2.69 12.37
CA ALA A 2 -21.83 -4.05 12.94
C ALA A 2 -22.37 -4.15 14.39
N LEU A 3 -21.92 -3.27 15.29
CA LEU A 3 -22.44 -3.22 16.67
C LEU A 3 -23.97 -3.01 16.70
N ALA A 4 -24.48 -2.03 15.96
CA ALA A 4 -25.91 -1.76 15.89
C ALA A 4 -26.71 -2.96 15.37
N THR A 5 -26.18 -3.65 14.34
CA THR A 5 -26.81 -4.86 13.79
C THR A 5 -26.90 -5.98 14.82
N VAL A 6 -25.82 -6.30 15.53
CA VAL A 6 -25.84 -7.40 16.52
C VAL A 6 -26.72 -7.06 17.72
N LEU A 7 -26.76 -5.79 18.15
CA LEU A 7 -27.68 -5.33 19.18
C LEU A 7 -29.14 -5.46 18.73
N ALA A 8 -29.45 -5.09 17.48
CA ALA A 8 -30.80 -5.23 16.92
C ALA A 8 -31.23 -6.71 16.78
N LEU A 9 -30.28 -7.63 16.62
CA LEU A 9 -30.52 -9.07 16.62
C LEU A 9 -30.60 -9.68 18.04
N GLY A 10 -30.56 -8.85 19.09
CA GLY A 10 -30.75 -9.28 20.48
C GLY A 10 -29.47 -9.69 21.21
N MET A 11 -28.28 -9.44 20.64
CA MET A 11 -27.03 -9.62 21.38
C MET A 11 -26.94 -8.59 22.52
N PRO A 12 -26.72 -9.00 23.79
CA PRO A 12 -26.55 -8.05 24.87
C PRO A 12 -25.33 -7.15 24.66
N LEU A 13 -25.44 -5.87 25.01
CA LEU A 13 -24.33 -4.92 24.91
C LEU A 13 -23.08 -5.37 25.71
N SER A 14 -23.31 -6.01 26.85
CA SER A 14 -22.25 -6.60 27.70
C SER A 14 -21.46 -7.71 27.02
N VAL A 15 -22.02 -8.35 25.98
CA VAL A 15 -21.36 -9.36 25.15
C VAL A 15 -20.74 -8.71 23.91
N ALA A 16 -21.48 -7.80 23.27
CA ALA A 16 -21.08 -7.19 22.00
C ALA A 16 -19.83 -6.29 22.14
N VAL A 17 -19.72 -5.49 23.21
CA VAL A 17 -18.60 -4.55 23.39
C VAL A 17 -17.25 -5.27 23.59
N PRO A 18 -17.11 -6.27 24.47
CA PRO A 18 -15.85 -7.02 24.59
C PRO A 18 -15.45 -7.75 23.30
N ALA A 19 -16.43 -8.20 22.50
CA ALA A 19 -16.16 -8.86 21.22
C ALA A 19 -15.53 -7.89 20.19
N LEU A 20 -15.91 -6.60 20.21
CA LEU A 20 -15.32 -5.60 19.32
C LEU A 20 -13.82 -5.43 19.51
N ASN A 21 -13.32 -5.54 20.75
CA ASN A 21 -11.90 -5.44 21.05
C ASN A 21 -11.05 -6.59 20.46
N GLN A 22 -11.71 -7.67 20.02
CA GLN A 22 -11.05 -8.83 19.42
C GLN A 22 -11.09 -8.82 17.88
N VAL A 23 -11.78 -7.84 17.28
CA VAL A 23 -11.89 -7.74 15.82
C VAL A 23 -10.55 -7.28 15.24
N ALA A 24 -9.94 -8.15 14.44
CA ALA A 24 -8.79 -7.79 13.61
C ALA A 24 -9.26 -7.26 12.25
N PRO A 25 -8.51 -6.32 11.63
CA PRO A 25 -8.78 -5.92 10.27
C PRO A 25 -8.60 -7.11 9.32
N PRO A 26 -9.38 -7.17 8.21
CA PRO A 26 -9.13 -8.14 7.15
C PRO A 26 -7.69 -8.06 6.63
N LEU A 27 -7.14 -9.20 6.19
CA LEU A 27 -5.84 -9.22 5.52
C LEU A 27 -5.86 -8.26 4.31
N GLY A 28 -4.77 -7.50 4.15
CA GLY A 28 -4.63 -6.50 3.10
C GLY A 28 -5.50 -5.25 3.24
N ARG A 29 -6.03 -4.96 4.44
CA ARG A 29 -6.77 -3.71 4.74
C ARG A 29 -6.17 -3.02 5.95
N MET A 30 -5.46 -1.91 5.72
CA MET A 30 -4.68 -1.19 6.74
C MET A 30 -3.83 -2.15 7.59
N GLN A 31 -3.26 -3.18 6.97
CA GLN A 31 -2.55 -4.24 7.65
C GLN A 31 -1.14 -3.74 7.99
N ARG A 32 -0.88 -3.53 9.28
CA ARG A 32 0.35 -2.93 9.79
C ARG A 32 1.41 -3.99 10.11
N ILE A 33 2.66 -3.69 9.77
CA ILE A 33 3.84 -4.50 10.08
C ILE A 33 4.90 -3.57 10.65
N SER A 34 5.34 -3.83 11.89
CA SER A 34 6.50 -3.12 12.46
C SER A 34 7.78 -3.62 11.78
N LEU A 35 8.61 -2.68 11.35
CA LEU A 35 9.87 -2.96 10.66
C LEU A 35 11.06 -2.90 11.64
N PRO A 36 12.14 -3.68 11.42
CA PRO A 36 13.32 -3.66 12.29
C PRO A 36 14.02 -2.30 12.39
N ASN A 37 13.89 -1.43 11.38
CA ASN A 37 14.44 -0.06 11.36
C ASN A 37 13.56 0.97 12.09
N GLY A 38 12.50 0.54 12.78
CA GLY A 38 11.59 1.43 13.52
C GLY A 38 10.45 2.04 12.68
N ALA A 39 10.44 1.83 11.37
CA ALA A 39 9.34 2.21 10.50
C ALA A 39 8.14 1.24 10.61
N VAL A 40 7.04 1.60 9.95
CA VAL A 40 5.82 0.77 9.84
C VAL A 40 5.45 0.59 8.38
N ALA A 41 5.40 -0.65 7.90
CA ALA A 41 4.77 -0.96 6.62
C ALA A 41 3.26 -1.13 6.79
N VAL A 42 2.50 -0.64 5.83
CA VAL A 42 1.03 -0.78 5.75
C VAL A 42 0.67 -1.35 4.39
N ILE A 43 0.02 -2.51 4.39
CA ILE A 43 -0.49 -3.13 3.17
C ILE A 43 -1.99 -2.84 3.05
N ASP A 44 -2.39 -2.28 1.92
CA ASP A 44 -3.79 -1.95 1.65
C ASP A 44 -4.22 -2.27 0.21
N TYR A 45 -5.47 -2.68 0.05
CA TYR A 45 -6.11 -2.96 -1.25
C TYR A 45 -6.54 -1.70 -2.03
N ALA A 46 -6.21 -0.50 -1.56
CA ALA A 46 -6.55 0.75 -2.24
C ALA A 46 -6.06 0.78 -3.70
N HIS A 47 -6.97 0.50 -4.63
CA HIS A 47 -6.72 0.43 -6.07
C HIS A 47 -7.61 1.41 -6.86
N THR A 48 -8.21 2.39 -6.17
CA THR A 48 -8.99 3.49 -6.74
C THR A 48 -8.46 4.83 -6.21
N PRO A 49 -8.68 5.95 -6.91
CA PRO A 49 -8.18 7.26 -6.47
C PRO A 49 -8.69 7.65 -5.09
N ASP A 50 -9.99 7.45 -4.85
CA ASP A 50 -10.65 7.76 -3.58
C ASP A 50 -10.12 6.89 -2.42
N ALA A 51 -9.99 5.57 -2.64
CA ALA A 51 -9.45 4.68 -1.61
C ALA A 51 -7.99 5.03 -1.26
N LEU A 52 -7.16 5.36 -2.26
CA LEU A 52 -5.77 5.74 -2.03
C LEU A 52 -5.67 7.08 -1.28
N ASP A 53 -6.48 8.07 -1.65
CA ASP A 53 -6.57 9.35 -0.96
C ASP A 53 -6.98 9.17 0.51
N GLN A 54 -8.02 8.36 0.78
CA GLN A 54 -8.49 8.08 2.14
C GLN A 54 -7.43 7.39 2.99
N VAL A 55 -6.76 6.36 2.46
CA VAL A 55 -5.70 5.65 3.19
C VAL A 55 -4.55 6.60 3.49
N LEU A 56 -4.07 7.36 2.51
CA LEU A 56 -2.98 8.31 2.72
C LEU A 56 -3.34 9.41 3.73
N ARG A 57 -4.57 9.95 3.71
CA ARG A 57 -5.05 10.88 4.75
C ARG A 57 -5.06 10.25 6.12
N ALA A 58 -5.58 9.03 6.24
CA ALA A 58 -5.58 8.30 7.51
C ALA A 58 -4.14 8.13 8.03
N LEU A 59 -3.19 7.75 7.18
CA LEU A 59 -1.77 7.67 7.56
C LEU A 59 -1.22 9.04 7.98
N ARG A 60 -1.57 10.12 7.28
CA ARG A 60 -1.13 11.47 7.64
C ARG A 60 -1.63 11.90 9.01
N ASP A 61 -2.85 11.53 9.39
CA ASP A 61 -3.45 11.89 10.67
C ASP A 61 -2.87 11.07 11.83
N HIS A 62 -2.37 9.86 11.57
CA HIS A 62 -1.85 8.95 12.61
C HIS A 62 -0.33 8.96 12.75
N ARG A 63 0.41 9.52 11.77
CA ARG A 63 1.88 9.52 11.83
C ARG A 63 2.40 10.45 12.92
N ALA A 64 3.52 10.06 13.51
CA ALA A 64 4.24 10.93 14.44
C ALA A 64 4.68 12.23 13.74
N THR A 65 4.76 13.33 14.48
CA THR A 65 5.27 14.59 13.93
C THR A 65 6.66 14.40 13.36
N GLY A 66 6.85 14.77 12.08
CA GLY A 66 8.12 14.62 11.37
C GLY A 66 8.34 13.27 10.69
N ALA A 67 7.45 12.29 10.86
CA ALA A 67 7.50 11.04 10.11
C ALA A 67 7.02 11.24 8.67
N ASN A 68 7.72 10.62 7.72
CA ASN A 68 7.40 10.63 6.31
C ASN A 68 6.47 9.48 5.94
N ILE A 69 5.75 9.65 4.83
CA ILE A 69 4.98 8.60 4.18
C ILE A 69 5.61 8.30 2.81
N ILE A 70 6.07 7.07 2.63
CA ILE A 70 6.51 6.51 1.36
C ILE A 70 5.36 5.68 0.79
N CYS A 71 4.89 6.00 -0.41
CA CYS A 71 3.78 5.30 -1.06
C CYS A 71 4.26 4.51 -2.29
N VAL A 72 4.16 3.19 -2.24
CA VAL A 72 4.44 2.26 -3.33
C VAL A 72 3.14 1.74 -3.91
N PHE A 73 2.90 2.01 -5.20
CA PHE A 73 1.71 1.48 -5.86
C PHE A 73 1.84 1.41 -7.38
N GLY A 74 0.96 0.64 -8.00
CA GLY A 74 0.81 0.52 -9.44
C GLY A 74 -0.65 0.59 -9.84
N CYS A 75 -0.94 0.31 -11.11
CA CYS A 75 -2.29 0.17 -11.62
C CYS A 75 -2.42 -1.10 -12.46
N GLY A 76 -3.60 -1.72 -12.43
CA GLY A 76 -3.90 -2.88 -13.27
C GLY A 76 -4.05 -2.51 -14.75
N GLY A 77 -3.62 -3.42 -15.63
CA GLY A 77 -3.87 -3.38 -17.07
C GLY A 77 -5.23 -3.95 -17.47
N ASP A 78 -5.63 -3.72 -18.71
CA ASP A 78 -6.87 -4.14 -19.37
C ASP A 78 -8.16 -3.63 -18.69
N ARG A 79 -8.05 -2.65 -17.79
CA ARG A 79 -9.20 -2.07 -17.07
C ARG A 79 -8.93 -0.64 -16.58
N ASP A 80 -10.02 0.13 -16.43
CA ASP A 80 -10.11 1.40 -15.71
C ASP A 80 -8.94 2.39 -15.93
N GLN A 81 -8.53 2.63 -17.17
CA GLN A 81 -7.36 3.47 -17.47
C GLN A 81 -7.50 4.91 -16.91
N GLY A 82 -8.73 5.44 -16.86
CA GLY A 82 -9.02 6.79 -16.37
C GLY A 82 -8.60 7.04 -14.91
N LYS A 83 -8.41 6.00 -14.10
CA LYS A 83 -7.97 6.15 -12.70
C LYS A 83 -6.47 6.38 -12.55
N ARG A 84 -5.66 5.96 -13.53
CA ARG A 84 -4.19 5.94 -13.47
C ARG A 84 -3.60 7.31 -13.12
N PRO A 85 -3.88 8.39 -13.88
CA PRO A 85 -3.36 9.72 -13.53
C PRO A 85 -3.95 10.25 -12.21
N LEU A 86 -5.21 9.93 -11.89
CA LEU A 86 -5.87 10.41 -10.68
C LEU A 86 -5.27 9.79 -9.41
N MET A 87 -4.90 8.50 -9.45
CA MET A 87 -4.21 7.85 -8.34
C MET A 87 -2.81 8.43 -8.11
N ALA A 88 -2.06 8.69 -9.19
CA ALA A 88 -0.75 9.36 -9.12
C ALA A 88 -0.84 10.76 -8.51
N ALA A 89 -1.81 11.57 -8.94
CA ALA A 89 -2.05 12.90 -8.37
C ALA A 89 -2.41 12.86 -6.88
N ALA A 90 -3.19 11.86 -6.45
CA ALA A 90 -3.54 11.67 -5.04
C ALA A 90 -2.30 11.32 -4.20
N ALA A 91 -1.46 10.41 -4.68
CA ALA A 91 -0.21 10.03 -4.03
C ALA A 91 0.77 11.21 -3.93
N GLU A 92 0.99 11.95 -5.02
CA GLU A 92 1.90 13.12 -5.07
C GLU A 92 1.51 14.20 -4.06
N ARG A 93 0.20 14.37 -3.81
CA ARG A 93 -0.29 15.38 -2.84
C ARG A 93 -0.10 14.97 -1.38
N LEU A 94 -0.16 13.68 -1.08
CA LEU A 94 -0.35 13.20 0.29
C LEU A 94 0.83 12.38 0.85
N ALA A 95 1.66 11.81 -0.02
CA ALA A 95 2.89 11.12 0.35
C ALA A 95 4.10 12.05 0.21
N ASP A 96 5.10 11.85 1.06
CA ASP A 96 6.37 12.57 1.01
C ASP A 96 7.33 11.95 -0.04
N THR A 97 7.12 10.67 -0.38
CA THR A 97 7.82 9.99 -1.48
C THR A 97 6.86 9.03 -2.18
N VAL A 98 6.86 9.04 -3.50
CA VAL A 98 6.04 8.16 -4.32
C VAL A 98 6.95 7.24 -5.14
N ILE A 99 6.66 5.95 -5.12
CA ILE A 99 7.31 4.95 -5.97
C ILE A 99 6.23 4.28 -6.83
N LEU A 100 6.26 4.58 -8.13
CA LEU A 100 5.39 3.94 -9.11
C LEU A 100 6.01 2.63 -9.58
N THR A 101 5.20 1.57 -9.56
CA THR A 101 5.62 0.23 -9.89
C THR A 101 4.57 -0.55 -10.69
N SER A 102 4.91 -1.77 -11.11
CA SER A 102 3.97 -2.71 -11.71
C SER A 102 3.01 -3.27 -10.64
N ASP A 103 1.75 -3.45 -11.03
CA ASP A 103 0.75 -4.19 -10.25
C ASP A 103 0.37 -5.44 -11.04
N ASN A 104 -0.84 -5.53 -11.58
CA ASN A 104 -1.26 -6.59 -12.50
C ASN A 104 -1.35 -6.01 -13.92
N PRO A 105 -0.23 -5.86 -14.66
CA PRO A 105 -0.22 -5.23 -15.99
C PRO A 105 -0.98 -6.05 -17.04
N ARG A 106 -1.23 -7.35 -16.82
CA ARG A 106 -1.97 -8.23 -17.75
C ARG A 106 -1.38 -8.15 -19.15
N SER A 107 -2.18 -7.87 -20.17
CA SER A 107 -1.72 -7.76 -21.55
C SER A 107 -1.00 -6.44 -21.86
N GLU A 108 -1.15 -5.41 -21.02
CA GLU A 108 -0.53 -4.10 -21.22
C GLU A 108 0.95 -4.09 -20.81
N SER A 109 1.73 -3.18 -21.42
CA SER A 109 3.10 -2.90 -20.98
C SER A 109 3.10 -2.17 -19.63
N PRO A 110 3.88 -2.64 -18.62
CA PRO A 110 4.07 -1.91 -17.36
C PRO A 110 4.54 -0.47 -17.57
N GLU A 111 5.42 -0.24 -18.56
CA GLU A 111 5.92 1.08 -18.93
C GLU A 111 4.81 2.00 -19.44
N ALA A 112 3.92 1.47 -20.27
CA ALA A 112 2.77 2.21 -20.78
C ALA A 112 1.82 2.61 -19.65
N ILE A 113 1.54 1.71 -18.71
CA ILE A 113 0.71 1.99 -17.53
C ILE A 113 1.36 3.09 -16.67
N ILE A 114 2.65 2.96 -16.36
CA ILE A 114 3.39 3.94 -15.55
C ILE A 114 3.41 5.30 -16.25
N ALA A 115 3.62 5.34 -17.58
CA ALA A 115 3.56 6.60 -18.33
C ALA A 115 2.19 7.29 -18.22
N GLN A 116 1.09 6.53 -18.26
CA GLN A 116 -0.25 7.07 -18.05
C GLN A 116 -0.50 7.53 -16.61
N MET A 117 0.10 6.87 -15.62
CA MET A 117 0.08 7.35 -14.24
C MET A 117 0.83 8.69 -14.11
N CYS A 118 2.02 8.79 -14.71
CA CYS A 118 2.83 10.01 -14.69
C CYS A 118 2.11 11.22 -15.33
N ALA A 119 1.17 11.01 -16.24
CA ALA A 119 0.38 12.09 -16.83
C ALA A 119 -0.49 12.85 -15.81
N GLY A 120 -0.72 12.29 -14.61
CA GLY A 120 -1.42 12.96 -13.51
C GLY A 120 -0.51 13.71 -12.54
N LEU A 121 0.81 13.60 -12.67
CA LEU A 121 1.78 14.23 -11.77
C LEU A 121 2.03 15.68 -12.19
N THR A 122 2.15 16.57 -11.21
CA THR A 122 2.60 17.95 -11.41
C THR A 122 4.12 18.07 -11.40
N LYS A 123 4.80 17.17 -10.69
CA LYS A 123 6.26 17.09 -10.55
C LYS A 123 6.75 15.66 -10.81
N PRO A 124 6.63 15.16 -12.06
CA PRO A 124 7.00 13.78 -12.40
C PRO A 124 8.46 13.43 -12.11
N ASN A 125 9.36 14.41 -12.05
CA ASN A 125 10.78 14.20 -11.72
C ASN A 125 11.03 13.93 -10.23
N ASP A 126 10.07 14.24 -9.36
CA ASP A 126 10.17 14.03 -7.90
C ASP A 126 9.69 12.61 -7.50
N VAL A 127 9.17 11.85 -8.47
CA VAL A 127 8.61 10.51 -8.25
C VAL A 127 9.60 9.44 -8.71
N GLN A 128 9.74 8.38 -7.92
CA GLN A 128 10.59 7.25 -8.25
C GLN A 128 9.82 6.24 -9.11
N ILE A 129 10.51 5.62 -10.06
CA ILE A 129 9.96 4.55 -10.90
C ILE A 129 10.81 3.29 -10.69
N GLU A 130 10.15 2.18 -10.35
CA GLU A 130 10.77 0.85 -10.27
C GLU A 130 9.74 -0.18 -10.74
N ARG A 131 9.99 -0.82 -11.88
CA ARG A 131 8.99 -1.67 -12.55
C ARG A 131 8.77 -2.99 -11.82
N ASP A 132 9.81 -3.50 -11.20
CA ASP A 132 9.74 -4.72 -10.41
C ASP A 132 9.11 -4.40 -9.04
N ARG A 133 7.93 -4.96 -8.78
CA ARG A 133 7.17 -4.67 -7.57
C ARG A 133 7.92 -5.07 -6.29
N GLY A 134 8.62 -6.20 -6.32
CA GLY A 134 9.43 -6.65 -5.18
C GLY A 134 10.58 -5.69 -4.90
N LYS A 135 11.28 -5.22 -5.94
CA LYS A 135 12.35 -4.22 -5.81
C LYS A 135 11.82 -2.86 -5.36
N ALA A 136 10.65 -2.44 -5.83
CA ALA A 136 10.02 -1.19 -5.41
C ALA A 136 9.69 -1.22 -3.91
N ILE A 137 9.11 -2.33 -3.44
CA ILE A 137 8.83 -2.56 -2.02
C ILE A 137 10.13 -2.57 -1.22
N ALA A 138 11.13 -3.38 -1.60
CA ALA A 138 12.40 -3.46 -0.89
C ALA A 138 13.12 -2.10 -0.81
N ARG A 139 13.07 -1.31 -1.89
CA ARG A 139 13.59 0.05 -1.94
C ARG A 139 12.87 0.96 -0.95
N ALA A 140 11.55 0.96 -0.93
CA ALA A 140 10.76 1.78 -0.01
C ALA A 140 11.05 1.44 1.46
N LEU A 141 11.09 0.14 1.78
CA LEU A 141 11.38 -0.33 3.13
C LEU A 141 12.80 0.08 3.58
N ALA A 142 13.79 0.02 2.69
CA ALA A 142 15.16 0.45 2.96
C ALA A 142 15.33 1.97 3.06
N GLN A 143 14.51 2.76 2.35
CA GLN A 143 14.52 4.22 2.41
C GLN A 143 13.84 4.77 3.67
N ALA A 144 12.92 4.02 4.27
CA ALA A 144 12.18 4.45 5.44
C ALA A 144 13.08 4.62 6.67
N GLY A 145 13.03 5.79 7.30
CA GLY A 145 13.67 6.06 8.58
C GLY A 145 12.83 5.64 9.79
N ASP A 146 13.38 5.82 10.98
CA ASP A 146 12.65 5.56 12.24
C ASP A 146 11.30 6.29 12.26
N LYS A 147 10.22 5.58 12.62
CA LYS A 147 8.83 6.05 12.67
C LYS A 147 8.19 6.42 11.32
N ASP A 148 8.89 6.31 10.20
CA ASP A 148 8.30 6.51 8.87
C ASP A 148 7.27 5.42 8.54
N TRP A 149 6.38 5.74 7.60
CA TRP A 149 5.32 4.85 7.16
C TRP A 149 5.53 4.48 5.69
N VAL A 150 5.52 3.19 5.39
CA VAL A 150 5.59 2.66 4.02
C VAL A 150 4.23 2.07 3.63
N LEU A 151 3.45 2.81 2.85
CA LEU A 151 2.22 2.31 2.26
C LEU A 151 2.53 1.49 1.01
N ILE A 152 2.06 0.24 0.98
CA ILE A 152 2.11 -0.64 -0.18
C ILE A 152 0.66 -0.89 -0.60
N ALA A 153 0.23 -0.20 -1.67
CA ALA A 153 -1.16 -0.18 -2.10
C ALA A 153 -1.40 -0.96 -3.39
N GLY A 154 -2.66 -1.38 -3.57
CA GLY A 154 -3.19 -1.96 -4.81
C GLY A 154 -3.60 -3.42 -4.65
N LYS A 155 -2.69 -4.28 -4.18
CA LYS A 155 -2.89 -5.74 -4.15
C LYS A 155 -3.51 -6.27 -2.86
N GLY A 156 -3.30 -5.61 -1.72
CA GLY A 156 -3.87 -6.05 -0.44
C GLY A 156 -3.50 -7.49 -0.09
N HIS A 157 -4.48 -8.41 -0.13
CA HIS A 157 -4.30 -9.83 0.20
C HIS A 157 -4.07 -10.73 -1.03
N GLU A 158 -3.93 -10.15 -2.24
CA GLU A 158 -3.60 -10.92 -3.43
C GLU A 158 -2.23 -11.61 -3.27
N THR A 159 -2.15 -12.86 -3.72
CA THR A 159 -0.96 -13.71 -3.63
C THR A 159 -0.36 -14.04 -5.01
N THR A 160 -0.80 -13.34 -6.05
CA THR A 160 -0.33 -13.52 -7.42
C THR A 160 -0.11 -12.20 -8.13
N GLN A 161 0.70 -12.22 -9.19
CA GLN A 161 0.88 -11.12 -10.12
C GLN A 161 0.70 -11.62 -11.56
N GLU A 162 -0.07 -10.88 -12.37
CA GLU A 162 -0.35 -11.24 -13.76
C GLU A 162 0.40 -10.32 -14.73
N ILE A 163 1.32 -10.90 -15.52
CA ILE A 163 2.14 -10.21 -16.52
C ILE A 163 2.10 -10.98 -17.83
N GLN A 164 1.64 -10.34 -18.91
CA GLN A 164 1.50 -10.92 -20.25
C GLN A 164 0.77 -12.28 -20.27
N GLY A 165 -0.29 -12.40 -19.47
CA GLY A 165 -1.08 -13.62 -19.32
C GLY A 165 -0.42 -14.71 -18.46
N GLN A 166 0.80 -14.49 -17.97
CA GLN A 166 1.46 -15.36 -17.01
C GLN A 166 1.13 -14.93 -15.58
N ILE A 167 0.57 -15.84 -14.79
CA ILE A 167 0.30 -15.64 -13.37
C ILE A 167 1.45 -16.26 -12.57
N THR A 168 2.15 -15.43 -11.79
CA THR A 168 3.23 -15.86 -10.89
C THR A 168 2.82 -15.64 -9.44
N ALA A 169 3.40 -16.42 -8.52
CA ALA A 169 3.22 -16.21 -7.09
C ALA A 169 3.90 -14.90 -6.66
N PHE A 170 3.14 -14.02 -6.02
CA PHE A 170 3.64 -12.74 -5.53
C PHE A 170 2.69 -12.17 -4.47
N SER A 171 3.20 -11.91 -3.27
CA SER A 171 2.44 -11.33 -2.16
C SER A 171 3.21 -10.15 -1.55
N ASP A 172 2.58 -8.97 -1.48
CA ASP A 172 3.17 -7.79 -0.83
C ASP A 172 3.56 -8.10 0.62
N TRP A 173 2.71 -8.86 1.32
CA TRP A 173 2.95 -9.30 2.69
C TRP A 173 4.21 -10.16 2.81
N GLU A 174 4.37 -11.14 1.92
CA GLU A 174 5.55 -12.01 1.92
C GLU A 174 6.82 -11.22 1.57
N GLN A 175 6.74 -10.23 0.68
CA GLN A 175 7.88 -9.36 0.37
C GLN A 175 8.34 -8.59 1.62
N VAL A 176 7.40 -8.02 2.39
CA VAL A 176 7.76 -7.30 3.63
C VAL A 176 8.34 -8.26 4.67
N LEU A 177 7.74 -9.43 4.89
CA LEU A 177 8.26 -10.40 5.86
C LEU A 177 9.66 -10.91 5.49
N ALA A 178 9.89 -11.20 4.22
CA ALA A 178 11.21 -11.62 3.74
C ALA A 178 12.26 -10.52 3.94
N TRP A 179 11.89 -9.26 3.70
CA TRP A 179 12.76 -8.11 3.97
C TRP A 179 13.09 -7.98 5.46
N CYS A 180 12.10 -8.14 6.36
CA CYS A 180 12.30 -8.12 7.81
C CYS A 180 13.20 -9.25 8.32
N ALA A 181 13.14 -10.43 7.71
CA ALA A 181 13.95 -11.59 8.09
C ALA A 181 15.41 -11.52 7.60
N SER A 182 15.75 -10.54 6.76
CA SER A 182 17.07 -10.45 6.13
C SER A 182 18.13 -9.91 7.12
N PRO A 183 19.27 -10.59 7.33
CA PRO A 183 20.21 -10.31 8.42
C PRO A 183 21.04 -9.00 8.29
N ASN A 184 20.91 -8.24 7.20
CA ASN A 184 21.75 -7.06 6.91
C ASN A 184 21.08 -5.70 7.18
N GLN A 185 20.08 -5.64 8.06
CA GLN A 185 19.22 -4.46 8.22
C GLN A 185 19.53 -3.65 9.49
N GLY A 186 20.76 -3.74 10.00
CA GLY A 186 21.23 -3.01 11.17
C GLY A 186 22.36 -2.05 10.81
N GLY A 187 22.02 -0.80 10.50
CA GLY A 187 22.95 0.33 10.50
C GLY A 187 23.71 0.58 9.19
N ALA A 188 23.19 1.50 8.38
CA ALA A 188 24.07 2.39 7.65
C ALA A 188 24.53 3.49 8.63
N ALA A 189 25.82 3.46 8.95
CA ALA A 189 26.68 4.51 9.54
C ALA A 189 26.13 5.38 10.69
#